data_AF-H3G6M7-F1
#
_entry.id   AF-H3G6M7-F1
#
_cell.length_a   1.000
_cell.length_b   1.000
_cell.length_c   1.000
_cell.angle_alpha   90.00
_cell.angle_beta   90.00
_cell.angle_gamma   90.00
#
_symmetry.space_group_name_H-M   'P 1'
#
loop_
_entity.id
_entity.type
_entity.pdbx_description
1 polymer ?
#
loop_
_entity_poly.entity_id
_entity_poly.type
_entity_poly.pdbx_seq_one_letter_code
_entity_poly.pdbx_strand_id
1 'polypeptide(L)'
;EQQRAMARSSTLYVGNLSFFTSEAQIYELFSRVGHVKRVIMGLDRFKKTPCGFCFVEYSTHSEAEACSQFLSETKLDNRVVRCETDGGFREGRQFGRGLSGGQVRDDRRSKDDYDAGRGGY
;
A
#
# COMPACT_ATOMS: atom_id res chain seq x y z
N GLU A 1 11.20 18.46 3.30
CA GLU A 1 10.52 18.05 4.56
C GLU A 1 10.16 16.57 4.59
N GLN A 2 9.51 16.05 3.54
CA GLN A 2 9.06 14.66 3.48
C GLN A 2 10.18 13.63 3.68
N GLN A 3 11.38 13.86 3.11
CA GLN A 3 12.53 12.96 3.29
C GLN A 3 13.06 12.91 4.73
N ARG A 4 12.97 14.03 5.46
CA ARG A 4 13.29 14.03 6.90
C ARG A 4 12.23 13.30 7.72
N ALA A 5 10.96 13.38 7.33
CA ALA A 5 9.88 12.64 7.97
C ALA A 5 10.02 11.13 7.72
N MET A 6 10.36 10.72 6.49
CA MET A 6 10.60 9.32 6.14
C MET A 6 11.75 8.71 6.94
N ALA A 7 12.84 9.45 7.16
CA ALA A 7 14.01 9.00 7.92
C ALA A 7 13.76 8.71 9.42
N ARG A 8 12.55 8.92 9.92
CA ARG A 8 12.16 8.61 11.31
C ARG A 8 10.78 7.96 11.42
N SER A 9 10.14 7.66 10.29
CA SER A 9 8.77 7.18 10.27
C SER A 9 8.72 5.66 10.32
N SER A 10 7.81 5.11 11.12
CA SER A 10 7.50 3.68 11.12
C SER A 10 6.37 3.31 10.17
N THR A 11 5.95 4.23 9.28
CA THR A 11 4.89 4.01 8.30
C THR A 11 5.46 3.66 6.93
N LEU A 12 4.88 2.67 6.29
CA LEU A 12 5.12 2.30 4.89
C LEU A 12 3.89 2.55 4.05
N TYR A 13 4.11 3.00 2.82
CA TYR A 13 3.17 2.86 1.73
C TYR A 13 3.41 1.52 1.05
N VAL A 14 2.34 0.74 0.87
CA VAL A 14 2.37 -0.55 0.19
C VAL A 14 1.52 -0.45 -1.07
N GLY A 15 2.18 -0.53 -2.22
CA GLY A 15 1.58 -0.44 -3.53
C GLY A 15 1.51 -1.79 -4.25
N ASN A 16 0.85 -1.74 -5.40
CA ASN A 16 0.67 -2.85 -6.34
C ASN A 16 -0.10 -4.08 -5.80
N LEU A 17 -0.93 -3.89 -4.76
CA LEU A 17 -1.79 -4.94 -4.22
C LEU A 17 -2.93 -5.33 -5.16
N SER A 18 -3.53 -6.50 -4.99
CA SER A 18 -4.79 -6.82 -5.66
C SER A 18 -5.92 -6.01 -5.04
N PHE A 19 -6.99 -5.72 -5.78
CA PHE A 19 -8.22 -5.16 -5.23
C PHE A 19 -8.92 -6.16 -4.29
N PHE A 20 -8.57 -7.44 -4.39
CA PHE A 20 -9.08 -8.51 -3.54
C PHE A 20 -8.18 -8.82 -2.34
N THR A 21 -6.99 -8.22 -2.25
CA THR A 21 -6.09 -8.43 -1.11
C THR A 21 -6.75 -7.88 0.16
N SER A 22 -6.94 -8.75 1.15
CA SER A 22 -7.55 -8.41 2.43
C SER A 22 -6.56 -7.80 3.42
N GLU A 23 -7.08 -7.04 4.39
CA GLU A 23 -6.30 -6.53 5.51
C GLU A 23 -5.60 -7.64 6.30
N ALA A 24 -6.29 -8.78 6.48
CA ALA A 24 -5.74 -9.93 7.19
C ALA A 24 -4.51 -10.53 6.51
N GLN A 25 -4.53 -10.67 5.17
CA GLN A 25 -3.38 -11.14 4.40
C GLN A 25 -2.19 -10.19 4.48
N ILE A 26 -2.46 -8.87 4.47
CA ILE A 26 -1.42 -7.85 4.64
C ILE A 26 -0.82 -7.96 6.05
N TYR A 27 -1.68 -8.02 7.07
CA TYR A 27 -1.23 -8.16 8.46
C TYR A 27 -0.36 -9.40 8.65
N GLU A 28 -0.78 -10.55 8.13
CA GLU A 28 -0.01 -11.81 8.21
C GLU A 28 1.37 -11.70 7.54
N LEU A 29 1.43 -11.18 6.30
CA LEU A 29 2.70 -11.05 5.58
C LEU A 29 3.65 -10.07 6.28
N PHE A 30 3.15 -8.91 6.68
CA PHE A 30 3.96 -7.84 7.26
C PHE A 30 4.39 -8.17 8.71
N SER A 31 3.61 -8.98 9.43
CA SER A 31 3.98 -9.48 10.75
C SER A 31 5.24 -10.38 10.74
N ARG A 32 5.69 -10.85 9.58
CA ARG A 32 6.94 -11.63 9.44
C ARG A 32 8.20 -10.78 9.63
N VAL A 33 8.11 -9.47 9.45
CA VAL A 33 9.25 -8.56 9.60
C VAL A 33 9.31 -7.96 11.00
N GLY A 34 8.16 -7.61 11.58
CA GLY A 34 8.10 -6.94 12.87
C GLY A 34 6.67 -6.76 13.36
N HIS A 35 6.54 -6.05 14.48
CA HIS A 35 5.24 -5.83 15.10
C HIS A 35 4.43 -4.76 14.37
N VAL A 36 3.38 -5.18 13.67
CA VAL A 36 2.44 -4.29 12.98
C VAL A 36 1.52 -3.62 14.00
N LYS A 37 1.60 -2.30 14.15
CA LYS A 37 0.69 -1.51 15.00
C LYS A 37 -0.70 -1.39 14.38
N ARG A 38 -0.75 -1.11 13.08
CA ARG A 38 -2.01 -0.99 12.32
C ARG A 38 -1.79 -1.13 10.82
N VAL A 39 -2.82 -1.61 10.15
CA VAL A 39 -2.95 -1.58 8.69
C VAL A 39 -4.08 -0.61 8.34
N ILE A 40 -3.86 0.22 7.32
CA ILE A 40 -4.86 1.17 6.84
C ILE A 40 -5.07 0.92 5.36
N MET A 41 -6.21 0.31 5.03
CA MET A 41 -6.53 -0.02 3.65
C MET A 41 -6.74 1.24 2.81
N GLY A 42 -6.14 1.24 1.62
CA GLY A 42 -6.33 2.27 0.61
C GLY A 42 -7.63 2.04 -0.15
N LEU A 43 -8.55 2.99 -0.04
CA LEU A 43 -9.91 2.89 -0.58
C LEU A 43 -10.12 3.86 -1.74
N ASP A 44 -10.97 3.45 -2.67
CA ASP A 44 -11.57 4.34 -3.66
C ASP A 44 -12.34 5.46 -2.94
N ARG A 45 -12.11 6.71 -3.34
CA ARG A 45 -12.71 7.89 -2.69
C ARG A 45 -14.23 7.90 -2.76
N PHE A 46 -14.82 7.33 -3.81
CA PHE A 46 -16.27 7.32 -4.05
C PHE A 46 -16.90 6.00 -3.63
N LYS A 47 -16.37 4.86 -4.12
CA LYS A 47 -16.94 3.53 -3.89
C LYS A 47 -16.62 2.97 -2.51
N LYS A 48 -15.59 3.52 -1.83
CA LYS A 48 -15.09 3.05 -0.53
C LYS A 48 -14.64 1.58 -0.53
N THR A 49 -14.28 1.06 -1.69
CA THR A 49 -13.73 -0.29 -1.88
C THR A 49 -12.20 -0.24 -1.95
N PRO A 50 -11.47 -1.32 -1.60
CA PRO A 50 -10.02 -1.36 -1.77
C PRO A 50 -9.60 -1.00 -3.21
N CYS A 51 -8.57 -0.15 -3.34
CA CYS A 51 -8.03 0.29 -4.63
C CYS A 51 -6.54 -0.06 -4.78
N GLY A 52 -6.13 -1.18 -4.18
CA GLY A 52 -4.84 -1.81 -4.45
C GLY A 52 -3.64 -1.08 -3.85
N PHE A 53 -3.82 -0.43 -2.70
CA PHE A 53 -2.73 0.01 -1.84
C PHE A 53 -3.16 -0.02 -0.38
N CYS A 54 -2.20 0.09 0.53
CA CYS A 54 -2.46 0.34 1.94
C CYS A 54 -1.31 1.11 2.58
N PHE A 55 -1.49 1.50 3.83
CA PHE A 55 -0.39 1.87 4.73
C PHE A 55 -0.23 0.81 5.80
N VAL A 56 1.01 0.52 6.15
CA VAL A 56 1.36 -0.34 7.29
C VAL A 56 2.20 0.49 8.25
N GLU A 57 1.78 0.54 9.51
CA GLU A 57 2.55 1.18 10.56
C GLU A 57 3.15 0.13 11.49
N TYR A 58 4.47 0.14 11.60
CA TYR A 58 5.23 -0.70 12.52
C TYR A 58 5.44 -0.04 13.86
N SER A 59 5.88 -0.83 14.84
CA SER A 59 6.25 -0.33 16.16
C SER A 59 7.44 0.62 16.13
N THR A 60 8.44 0.32 15.30
CA THR A 60 9.71 1.04 15.22
C THR A 60 10.05 1.44 13.78
N HIS A 61 10.94 2.42 13.63
CA HIS A 61 11.45 2.82 12.32
C HIS A 61 12.28 1.71 11.65
N SER A 62 13.10 1.00 12.43
CA SER A 62 13.96 -0.07 11.92
C SER A 62 13.18 -1.24 11.33
N GLU A 63 12.01 -1.58 11.88
CA GLU A 63 11.10 -2.58 11.29
C GLU A 63 10.53 -2.11 9.94
N ALA A 64 10.18 -0.82 9.82
CA ALA A 64 9.73 -0.27 8.55
C ALA A 64 10.84 -0.28 7.48
N GLU A 65 12.08 0.09 7.85
CA GLU A 65 13.24 0.01 6.95
C GLU A 65 13.51 -1.44 6.52
N ALA A 66 13.50 -2.39 7.46
CA ALA A 66 13.66 -3.81 7.17
C ALA A 66 12.57 -4.30 6.20
N CYS A 67 11.32 -3.90 6.40
CA CYS A 67 10.23 -4.30 5.52
C CYS A 67 10.40 -3.74 4.09
N SER A 68 10.88 -2.49 3.94
CA SER A 68 11.20 -1.94 2.62
C SER A 68 12.30 -2.74 1.91
N GLN A 69 13.25 -3.32 2.66
CA GLN A 69 14.36 -4.10 2.11
C GLN A 69 14.00 -5.56 1.81
N PHE A 70 13.22 -6.20 2.69
CA PHE A 70 12.96 -7.65 2.62
C PHE A 70 11.63 -8.03 1.98
N LEU A 71 10.58 -7.19 2.12
CA LEU A 71 9.25 -7.50 1.59
C LEU A 71 8.95 -6.79 0.26
N SER A 72 9.60 -5.67 -0.04
CA SER A 72 9.47 -5.10 -1.38
C SER A 72 9.99 -6.11 -2.42
N GLU A 73 9.36 -6.13 -3.60
CA GLU A 73 9.64 -7.08 -4.68
C GLU A 73 9.25 -8.56 -4.39
N THR A 74 8.65 -8.85 -3.24
CA THR A 74 8.05 -10.17 -2.96
C THR A 74 6.63 -10.27 -3.53
N LYS A 75 6.03 -11.47 -3.49
CA LYS A 75 4.69 -11.70 -4.05
C LYS A 75 3.61 -11.80 -2.96
N LEU A 76 2.49 -11.12 -3.20
CA LEU A 76 1.22 -11.30 -2.48
C LEU A 76 0.09 -11.39 -3.52
N ASP A 77 -0.77 -12.41 -3.42
CA ASP A 77 -1.83 -12.70 -4.41
C ASP A 77 -1.33 -12.72 -5.86
N ASN A 78 -0.16 -13.35 -6.09
CA ASN A 78 0.55 -13.40 -7.38
C ASN A 78 1.02 -12.04 -7.94
N ARG A 79 1.02 -10.99 -7.13
CA ARG A 79 1.49 -9.65 -7.52
C ARG A 79 2.76 -9.26 -6.76
N VAL A 80 3.68 -8.61 -7.47
CA VAL A 80 4.88 -8.05 -6.84
C VAL A 80 4.49 -6.84 -6.00
N VAL A 81 4.68 -6.90 -4.70
CA VAL A 81 4.34 -5.80 -3.79
C VAL A 81 5.47 -4.78 -3.76
N ARG A 82 5.10 -3.50 -3.69
CA ARG A 82 6.07 -2.40 -3.62
C ARG A 82 5.94 -1.73 -2.26
N CYS A 83 6.97 -1.84 -1.43
CA CYS A 83 6.97 -1.25 -0.09
C CYS A 83 7.91 -0.04 -0.06
N GLU A 84 7.41 1.12 0.31
CA GLU A 84 8.20 2.36 0.38
C GLU A 84 7.98 3.05 1.72
N THR A 85 9.06 3.55 2.31
CA THR A 85 8.96 4.36 3.53
C THR A 85 8.12 5.61 3.28
N ASP A 86 7.21 5.89 4.19
CA ASP A 86 6.27 6.98 4.08
C ASP A 86 6.44 7.94 5.26
N GLY A 87 6.23 9.24 5.06
CA GLY A 87 6.43 10.28 6.09
C GLY A 87 5.42 10.26 7.24
N GLY A 88 4.50 9.30 7.27
CA GLY A 88 3.51 9.12 8.33
C GLY A 88 2.09 9.26 7.82
N PHE A 89 1.19 8.43 8.36
CA PHE A 89 -0.21 8.48 7.98
C PHE A 89 -0.91 9.75 8.49
N ARG A 90 -1.79 10.30 7.66
CA ARG A 90 -2.71 11.39 8.00
C ARG A 90 -4.09 11.05 7.44
N GLU A 91 -5.13 11.43 8.14
CA GLU A 91 -6.50 11.21 7.68
C GLU A 91 -6.73 11.85 6.30
N GLY A 92 -7.52 11.16 5.48
CA GLY A 92 -7.75 11.47 4.07
C GLY A 92 -6.76 10.79 3.13
N ARG A 93 -5.57 10.37 3.60
CA ARG A 93 -4.59 9.67 2.75
C ARG A 93 -5.01 8.24 2.40
N GLN A 94 -5.95 7.66 3.13
CA GLN A 94 -6.52 6.36 2.79
C GLN A 94 -7.31 6.41 1.47
N PHE A 95 -7.70 7.58 0.98
CA PHE A 95 -8.48 7.68 -0.25
C PHE A 95 -7.59 7.84 -1.49
N GLY A 96 -7.96 7.12 -2.56
CA GLY A 96 -7.42 7.29 -3.89
C GLY A 96 -7.50 8.73 -4.38
N ARG A 97 -6.47 9.15 -5.13
CA ARG A 97 -6.34 10.52 -5.67
C ARG A 97 -6.64 10.61 -7.17
N GLY A 98 -6.99 9.50 -7.79
CA GLY A 98 -7.44 9.48 -9.18
C GLY A 98 -8.70 10.29 -9.39
N LEU A 99 -8.92 10.70 -10.64
CA LEU A 99 -10.15 11.34 -11.10
C LEU A 99 -11.33 10.38 -10.98
N SER A 100 -11.12 9.08 -11.26
CA SER A 100 -12.12 8.02 -11.15
C SER A 100 -12.48 7.65 -9.70
N GLY A 101 -11.70 8.11 -8.72
CA GLY A 101 -11.82 7.76 -7.31
C GLY A 101 -10.72 6.80 -6.82
N GLY A 102 -10.17 5.99 -7.72
CA GLY A 102 -9.09 5.02 -7.45
C GLY A 102 -7.70 5.67 -7.38
N GLN A 103 -6.65 4.90 -7.68
CA GLN A 103 -5.30 5.45 -7.70
C GLN A 103 -5.02 6.19 -9.01
N VAL A 104 -4.23 7.27 -8.93
CA VAL A 104 -3.81 8.06 -10.12
C VAL A 104 -3.12 7.20 -11.17
N ARG A 105 -2.43 6.13 -10.77
CA ARG A 105 -1.80 5.20 -11.72
C ARG A 105 -2.80 4.36 -12.51
N ASP A 106 -3.93 4.02 -11.91
CA ASP A 106 -4.94 3.19 -12.55
C ASP A 106 -5.62 4.02 -13.65
N ASP A 107 -5.84 5.32 -13.42
CA ASP A 107 -6.32 6.27 -14.43
C ASP A 107 -5.36 6.49 -15.60
N ARG A 108 -4.07 6.18 -15.42
CA ARG A 108 -3.00 6.35 -16.42
C ARG A 108 -2.65 5.05 -17.14
N ARG A 109 -3.27 3.93 -16.75
CA ARG A 109 -3.01 2.63 -17.37
C ARG A 109 -3.49 2.64 -18.83
N SER A 110 -2.77 1.92 -19.70
CA SER A 110 -3.20 1.75 -21.09
C SER A 110 -4.57 1.07 -21.14
N LYS A 111 -5.43 1.49 -22.08
CA LYS A 111 -6.73 0.84 -22.31
C LYS A 111 -6.61 -0.60 -22.80
N ASP A 112 -5.44 -0.96 -23.32
CA ASP A 112 -5.14 -2.31 -23.80
C ASP A 112 -4.61 -3.23 -22.67
N ASP A 113 -4.25 -2.67 -21.51
CA ASP A 113 -3.67 -3.41 -20.39
C ASP A 113 -4.77 -3.95 -19.45
N TYR A 114 -5.19 -5.19 -19.69
CA TYR A 114 -6.09 -5.89 -18.78
C TYR A 114 -5.36 -6.39 -17.53
N ASP A 115 -5.88 -6.05 -16.34
CA ASP A 115 -5.43 -6.63 -15.07
C ASP A 115 -6.64 -6.93 -14.18
N ALA A 116 -6.95 -8.24 -14.06
CA ALA A 116 -8.09 -8.74 -13.29
C ALA A 116 -7.99 -8.36 -11.80
N GLY A 117 -6.78 -8.25 -11.25
CA GLY A 117 -6.55 -7.81 -9.86
C GLY A 117 -6.71 -6.30 -9.67
N ARG A 118 -7.01 -5.55 -10.74
CA ARG A 118 -7.14 -4.09 -10.78
C ARG A 118 -8.45 -3.61 -11.39
N GLY A 119 -9.48 -4.48 -11.41
CA GLY A 119 -10.80 -4.13 -11.92
C GLY A 119 -10.97 -4.29 -13.44
N GLY A 120 -10.01 -4.92 -14.13
CA GLY A 120 -10.11 -5.21 -15.56
C GLY A 120 -9.31 -4.23 -16.42
N TYR A 121 -9.91 -3.74 -17.51
CA TYR A 121 -9.37 -2.70 -18.40
C TYR A 121 -9.41 -1.31 -17.76
#